data_AF-A0A392MPW5-F1
#
_entry.id   AF-A0A392MPW5-F1
#
_cell.length_a   1.000
_cell.length_b   1.000
_cell.length_c   1.000
_cell.angle_alpha   90.00
_cell.angle_beta   90.00
_cell.angle_gamma   90.00
#
_symmetry.space_group_name_H-M   'P 1'
#
loop_
_entity.id
_entity.type
_entity.pdbx_description
1 polymer ?
#
loop_
_entity_poly.entity_id
_entity_poly.type
_entity_poly.pdbx_seq_one_letter_code
_entity_poly.pdbx_strand_id
1 'polypeptide(L)'
;MLDEQTKSLLQIELNTISSSFAGFGSLVTELHRYILSRHGKLLGLDSEKVPANNAVNQYAEALAKAWSEYNNPRAVIMIVVQAEERNMYDQHFLSAVLRDKYPYLHKVDQEGEILPDGTLSVKGQEVAVIYFRAGYTPVDYPSESVSEQFVFAAHS
;
A
#
# COMPACT_ATOMS: atom_id res chain seq x y z
N MET A 1 -18.26 -10.68 -6.66
CA MET A 1 -18.89 -10.56 -7.99
C MET A 1 -20.40 -10.50 -7.83
N LEU A 2 -21.12 -9.92 -8.79
CA LEU A 2 -22.58 -9.94 -8.81
C LEU A 2 -23.03 -11.17 -9.60
N ASP A 3 -23.71 -12.11 -8.96
CA ASP A 3 -24.30 -13.25 -9.66
C ASP A 3 -25.47 -12.80 -10.55
N GLU A 4 -25.46 -13.21 -11.81
CA GLU A 4 -26.43 -12.71 -12.79
C GLU A 4 -27.85 -13.23 -12.53
N GLN A 5 -27.98 -14.48 -12.10
CA GLN A 5 -29.29 -15.12 -11.92
C GLN A 5 -29.97 -14.61 -10.64
N THR A 6 -29.24 -14.61 -9.53
CA THR A 6 -29.79 -14.25 -8.21
C THR A 6 -29.69 -12.77 -7.91
N LYS A 7 -28.92 -11.99 -8.70
CA LYS A 7 -28.58 -10.58 -8.41
C LYS A 7 -27.92 -10.37 -7.04
N SER A 8 -27.29 -11.41 -6.50
CA SER A 8 -26.63 -11.35 -5.19
C SER A 8 -25.16 -10.97 -5.31
N LEU A 9 -24.68 -10.14 -4.38
CA LEU A 9 -23.26 -9.84 -4.23
C LEU A 9 -22.58 -11.00 -3.48
N LEU A 10 -21.63 -11.67 -4.13
CA LEU A 10 -20.87 -12.78 -3.56
C LEU A 10 -19.42 -12.35 -3.30
N GLN A 11 -18.94 -12.58 -2.08
CA GLN A 11 -17.53 -12.45 -1.74
C GLN A 11 -16.74 -13.53 -2.49
N ILE A 12 -15.71 -13.11 -3.22
CA ILE A 12 -14.83 -14.04 -3.95
C ILE A 12 -13.72 -14.53 -3.05
N GLU A 13 -13.10 -13.58 -2.34
CA GLU A 13 -11.99 -13.82 -1.43
C GLU A 13 -11.90 -12.69 -0.41
N LEU A 14 -11.00 -12.85 0.57
CA LEU A 14 -10.62 -11.82 1.51
C LEU A 14 -9.10 -11.64 1.45
N ASN A 15 -8.65 -10.53 0.90
CA ASN A 15 -7.24 -10.19 0.87
C ASN A 15 -6.83 -9.54 2.20
N THR A 16 -5.96 -10.20 2.94
CA THR A 16 -5.46 -9.73 4.25
C THR A 16 -3.98 -9.32 4.21
N ILE A 17 -3.30 -9.57 3.09
CA ILE A 17 -1.89 -9.23 2.85
C ILE A 17 -1.74 -8.58 1.48
N SER A 18 -0.83 -7.60 1.35
CA SER A 18 -0.46 -6.97 0.08
C SER A 18 -1.65 -6.57 -0.83
N SER A 19 -2.72 -6.06 -0.22
CA SER A 19 -3.88 -5.57 -0.99
C SER A 19 -3.44 -4.39 -1.86
N SER A 20 -3.42 -4.61 -3.17
CA SER A 20 -2.88 -3.68 -4.16
C SER A 20 -3.91 -2.66 -4.64
N PHE A 21 -3.45 -1.64 -5.37
CA PHE A 21 -4.27 -0.68 -6.12
C PHE A 21 -5.05 0.33 -5.28
N ALA A 22 -4.68 0.56 -4.02
CA ALA A 22 -5.21 1.70 -3.28
C ALA A 22 -4.86 3.04 -3.96
N GLY A 23 -3.62 3.16 -4.48
CA GLY A 23 -3.13 4.29 -5.26
C GLY A 23 -3.79 4.37 -6.63
N PHE A 24 -3.55 3.36 -7.47
CA PHE A 24 -4.05 3.36 -8.84
C PHE A 24 -5.57 3.32 -8.95
N GLY A 25 -6.28 2.63 -8.06
CA GLY A 25 -7.74 2.62 -8.03
C GLY A 25 -8.32 4.02 -7.81
N SER A 26 -7.65 4.84 -6.98
CA SER A 26 -8.03 6.24 -6.77
C SER A 26 -7.83 7.07 -8.06
N LEU A 27 -6.71 6.88 -8.77
CA LEU A 27 -6.45 7.56 -10.05
C LEU A 27 -7.40 7.14 -11.16
N VAL A 28 -7.79 5.86 -11.23
CA VAL A 28 -8.75 5.37 -12.24
C VAL A 28 -10.13 6.01 -12.03
N THR A 29 -10.56 6.18 -10.78
CA THR A 29 -11.79 6.94 -10.47
C THR A 29 -11.71 8.36 -11.03
N GLU A 30 -10.61 9.08 -10.79
CA GLU A 30 -10.42 10.44 -11.29
C GLU A 30 -10.33 10.49 -12.83
N LEU A 31 -9.66 9.52 -13.45
CA LEU A 31 -9.60 9.38 -14.91
C LEU A 31 -10.99 9.20 -15.52
N HIS A 32 -11.80 8.29 -14.98
CA HIS A 32 -13.16 8.07 -15.48
C HIS A 32 -14.02 9.32 -15.30
N ARG A 33 -13.98 9.96 -14.13
CA ARG A 33 -14.70 11.23 -13.90
C ARG A 33 -14.26 12.31 -14.86
N TYR A 34 -12.96 12.44 -15.12
CA TYR A 34 -12.42 13.39 -16.08
C TYR A 34 -12.95 13.14 -17.50
N ILE A 35 -12.90 11.90 -17.99
CA ILE A 35 -13.41 11.54 -19.32
C ILE A 35 -14.90 11.81 -19.42
N LEU A 36 -15.68 11.40 -18.40
CA LEU A 36 -17.13 11.60 -18.37
C LEU A 36 -17.51 13.09 -18.23
N SER A 37 -16.70 13.92 -17.57
CA SER A 37 -16.95 15.36 -17.52
C SER A 37 -16.91 16.01 -18.91
N ARG A 38 -16.10 15.46 -19.84
CA ARG A 38 -15.94 15.97 -21.20
C ARG A 38 -16.87 15.31 -22.22
N HIS A 39 -17.09 14.01 -22.09
CA HIS A 39 -17.79 13.20 -23.09
C HIS A 39 -19.10 12.60 -22.58
N GLY A 40 -19.43 12.73 -21.29
CA GLY A 40 -20.60 12.11 -20.67
C GLY A 40 -21.91 12.50 -21.33
N LYS A 41 -22.09 13.79 -21.70
CA LYS A 41 -23.29 14.25 -22.43
C LYS A 41 -23.47 13.54 -23.77
N LEU A 42 -22.40 13.30 -24.52
CA LEU A 42 -22.44 12.58 -25.79
C LEU A 42 -22.75 11.09 -25.59
N LEU A 43 -22.24 10.51 -24.50
CA LEU A 43 -22.38 9.10 -24.18
C LEU A 43 -23.67 8.77 -23.39
N GLY A 44 -24.43 9.77 -22.94
CA GLY A 44 -25.55 9.58 -22.01
C GLY A 44 -25.10 9.11 -20.61
N LEU A 45 -23.87 9.45 -20.21
CA LEU A 45 -23.26 9.04 -18.95
C LEU A 45 -23.01 10.24 -18.04
N ASP A 46 -23.07 10.00 -16.73
CA ASP A 46 -22.88 11.01 -15.68
C ASP A 46 -21.64 10.67 -14.84
N SER A 47 -20.71 11.62 -14.72
CA SER A 47 -19.49 11.45 -13.92
C SER A 47 -19.78 11.22 -12.44
N GLU A 48 -20.88 11.77 -11.92
CA GLU A 48 -21.25 11.64 -10.50
C GLU A 48 -21.68 10.22 -10.14
N LYS A 49 -22.02 9.38 -11.14
CA LYS A 49 -22.29 7.95 -10.93
C LYS A 49 -21.03 7.12 -10.70
N VAL A 50 -19.84 7.67 -10.93
CA VAL A 50 -18.58 7.05 -10.52
C VAL A 50 -18.35 7.41 -9.05
N PRO A 51 -18.33 6.44 -8.11
CA PRO A 51 -18.15 6.71 -6.70
C PRO A 51 -16.81 7.40 -6.41
N ALA A 52 -16.78 8.28 -5.41
CA ALA A 52 -15.54 8.85 -4.93
C ALA A 52 -14.65 7.75 -4.35
N ASN A 53 -13.34 7.84 -4.59
CA ASN A 53 -12.39 6.85 -4.14
C ASN A 53 -11.22 7.53 -3.44
N ASN A 54 -11.09 7.27 -2.14
CA ASN A 54 -10.07 7.87 -1.27
C ASN A 54 -9.13 6.80 -0.67
N ALA A 55 -9.04 5.63 -1.31
CA ALA A 55 -8.38 4.45 -0.74
C ALA A 55 -6.92 4.72 -0.33
N VAL A 56 -6.12 5.36 -1.19
CA VAL A 56 -4.71 5.66 -0.88
C VAL A 56 -4.54 6.53 0.37
N ASN A 57 -5.43 7.50 0.57
CA ASN A 57 -5.41 8.38 1.73
C ASN A 57 -5.83 7.65 2.99
N GLN A 58 -6.84 6.78 2.91
CA GLN A 58 -7.28 5.94 4.03
C GLN A 58 -6.20 4.93 4.44
N TYR A 59 -5.47 4.36 3.47
CA TYR A 59 -4.32 3.49 3.75
C TYR A 59 -3.21 4.26 4.47
N ALA A 60 -2.85 5.45 3.98
CA ALA A 60 -1.85 6.29 4.63
C ALA A 60 -2.26 6.67 6.06
N GLU A 61 -3.52 7.05 6.27
CA GLU A 61 -4.06 7.40 7.58
C GLU A 61 -4.03 6.20 8.55
N ALA A 62 -4.39 5.01 8.09
CA ALA A 62 -4.35 3.81 8.91
C ALA A 62 -2.91 3.46 9.36
N LEU A 63 -1.94 3.54 8.44
CA LEU A 63 -0.53 3.33 8.74
C LEU A 63 0.02 4.38 9.73
N ALA A 64 -0.33 5.65 9.52
CA ALA A 64 0.06 6.74 10.42
C ALA A 64 -0.55 6.59 11.83
N LYS A 65 -1.80 6.14 11.92
CA LYS A 65 -2.44 5.82 13.21
C LYS A 65 -1.74 4.66 13.91
N ALA A 66 -1.46 3.56 13.21
CA ALA A 66 -0.74 2.43 13.79
C ALA A 66 0.66 2.84 14.31
N TRP A 67 1.37 3.67 13.55
CA TRP A 67 2.64 4.25 14.00
C TRP A 67 2.46 5.16 15.22
N SER A 68 1.38 5.94 15.28
CA SER A 68 1.10 6.83 16.42
C SER A 68 0.81 6.04 17.69
N GLU A 69 0.10 4.92 17.58
CA GLU A 69 -0.17 4.01 18.70
C GLU A 69 1.11 3.33 19.22
N TYR A 70 2.10 3.10 18.34
CA TYR A 70 3.42 2.64 18.77
C TYR A 70 4.17 3.69 19.62
N ASN A 71 3.84 4.98 19.43
CA ASN A 71 4.23 6.08 20.30
C ASN A 71 5.75 6.32 20.45
N ASN A 72 6.49 6.15 19.37
CA ASN A 72 7.89 6.57 19.27
C ASN A 72 8.10 7.47 18.05
N PRO A 73 8.31 8.79 18.22
CA PRO A 73 8.39 9.74 17.12
C PRO A 73 9.65 9.58 16.25
N ARG A 74 10.64 8.79 16.70
CA ARG A 74 11.86 8.47 15.92
C ARG A 74 11.74 7.16 15.16
N ALA A 75 10.69 6.37 15.43
CA ALA A 75 10.50 5.09 14.77
C ALA A 75 9.99 5.29 13.33
N VAL A 76 10.17 4.27 12.51
CA VAL A 76 9.91 4.30 11.06
C VAL A 76 8.80 3.32 10.66
N ILE A 77 8.27 3.51 9.45
CA ILE A 77 7.42 2.51 8.80
C ILE A 77 8.27 1.78 7.76
N MET A 78 8.43 0.46 7.93
CA MET A 78 9.10 -0.39 6.95
C MET A 78 8.08 -0.93 5.95
N ILE A 79 8.35 -0.81 4.65
CA ILE A 79 7.51 -1.38 3.60
C ILE A 79 8.26 -2.53 2.94
N VAL A 80 7.81 -3.76 3.17
CA VAL A 80 8.38 -5.01 2.61
C VAL A 80 7.94 -5.15 1.16
N VAL A 81 8.86 -5.26 0.19
CA VAL A 81 8.50 -5.35 -1.24
C VAL A 81 9.27 -6.48 -1.94
N GLN A 82 8.81 -6.85 -3.13
CA GLN A 82 9.48 -7.84 -3.98
C GLN A 82 10.70 -7.21 -4.66
N ALA A 83 11.72 -8.03 -4.97
CA ALA A 83 12.92 -7.54 -5.66
C ALA A 83 12.65 -7.00 -7.07
N GLU A 84 11.72 -7.63 -7.80
CA GLU A 84 11.26 -7.14 -9.10
C GLU A 84 9.79 -6.71 -9.01
N GLU A 85 9.56 -5.42 -8.77
CA GLU A 85 8.21 -4.90 -8.53
C GLU A 85 7.76 -3.94 -9.65
N ARG A 86 7.00 -4.46 -10.62
CA ARG A 86 6.49 -3.64 -11.73
C ARG A 86 5.38 -2.68 -11.30
N ASN A 87 4.66 -3.00 -10.22
CA ASN A 87 3.63 -2.18 -9.62
C ASN A 87 4.19 -1.22 -8.54
N MET A 88 5.51 -0.94 -8.56
CA MET A 88 6.17 -0.12 -7.54
C MET A 88 5.56 1.28 -7.42
N TYR A 89 5.00 1.82 -8.50
CA TYR A 89 4.40 3.15 -8.50
C TYR A 89 3.14 3.26 -7.65
N ASP A 90 2.36 2.18 -7.48
CA ASP A 90 1.23 2.15 -6.53
C ASP A 90 1.75 2.30 -5.08
N GLN A 91 2.88 1.67 -4.77
CA GLN A 91 3.53 1.74 -3.46
C GLN A 91 4.22 3.09 -3.23
N HIS A 92 4.88 3.63 -4.25
CA HIS A 92 5.48 4.96 -4.20
C HIS A 92 4.43 6.05 -4.08
N PHE A 93 3.25 5.89 -4.69
CA PHE A 93 2.16 6.84 -4.52
C PHE A 93 1.65 6.85 -3.07
N LEU A 94 1.44 5.69 -2.45
CA LEU A 94 1.14 5.61 -1.01
C LEU A 94 2.25 6.26 -0.16
N SER A 95 3.51 6.00 -0.49
CA SER A 95 4.66 6.55 0.21
C SER A 95 4.74 8.09 0.10
N ALA A 96 4.39 8.64 -1.07
CA ALA A 96 4.31 10.08 -1.29
C ALA A 96 3.18 10.70 -0.45
N VAL A 97 1.99 10.10 -0.46
CA VAL A 97 0.86 10.56 0.37
C VAL A 97 1.21 10.52 1.86
N LEU A 98 1.88 9.46 2.32
CA LEU A 98 2.37 9.37 3.69
C LEU A 98 3.35 10.50 4.01
N ARG A 99 4.33 10.75 3.16
CA ARG A 99 5.35 11.80 3.36
C ARG A 99 4.73 13.20 3.38
N ASP A 100 3.81 13.48 2.47
CA ASP A 100 3.21 14.81 2.33
C ASP A 100 2.29 15.13 3.53
N LYS A 101 1.59 14.13 4.05
CA LYS A 101 0.65 14.30 5.18
C LYS A 101 1.31 14.12 6.55
N TYR A 102 2.32 13.27 6.62
CA TYR A 102 3.00 12.85 7.84
C TYR A 102 4.52 12.89 7.63
N PRO A 103 5.12 14.09 7.44
CA PRO A 103 6.51 14.25 7.02
C PRO A 103 7.57 13.73 8.01
N TYR A 104 7.14 13.39 9.23
CA TYR A 104 7.97 12.77 10.27
C TYR A 104 8.09 11.24 10.12
N LEU A 105 7.33 10.62 9.21
CA LEU A 105 7.43 9.18 8.94
C LEU A 105 8.56 8.91 7.95
N HIS A 106 9.55 8.13 8.37
CA HIS A 106 10.62 7.68 7.51
C HIS A 106 10.36 6.24 7.04
N LYS A 107 10.86 5.91 5.84
CA LYS A 107 10.90 4.55 5.29
C LYS A 107 12.33 4.04 5.39
N VAL A 108 12.49 2.77 5.76
CA VAL A 108 13.78 2.09 5.72
C VAL A 108 13.66 0.83 4.87
N ASP A 109 14.75 0.53 4.18
CA ASP A 109 14.92 -0.47 3.14
C ASP A 109 16.28 -1.12 3.37
N GLN A 110 16.32 -2.19 4.18
CA GLN A 110 17.50 -3.06 4.38
C GLN A 110 17.27 -4.15 5.43
N GLU A 111 18.27 -5.02 5.57
CA GLU A 111 18.38 -6.02 6.64
C GLU A 111 18.21 -5.37 8.01
N GLY A 112 17.34 -5.97 8.83
CA GLY A 112 17.07 -5.56 10.19
C GLY A 112 17.57 -6.58 11.20
N GLU A 113 17.83 -6.11 12.41
CA GLU A 113 18.15 -6.93 13.57
C GLU A 113 17.06 -6.75 14.63
N ILE A 114 16.86 -7.78 15.45
CA ILE A 114 16.02 -7.69 16.64
C ILE A 114 16.91 -7.33 17.82
N LEU A 115 16.66 -6.19 18.44
CA LEU A 115 17.36 -5.73 19.63
C LEU A 115 16.97 -6.59 20.86
N PRO A 116 17.76 -6.56 21.95
CA PRO A 116 17.50 -7.39 23.14
C PRO A 116 16.12 -7.18 23.81
N ASP A 117 15.49 -6.03 23.57
CA ASP A 117 14.16 -5.68 24.07
C ASP A 117 13.01 -6.14 23.13
N GLY A 118 13.33 -6.79 22.01
CA GLY A 118 12.38 -7.24 21.00
C GLY A 118 12.10 -6.23 19.90
N THR A 119 12.74 -5.06 19.92
CA THR A 119 12.57 -4.02 18.91
C THR A 119 13.23 -4.41 17.59
N LEU A 120 12.52 -4.27 16.47
CA LEU A 120 13.12 -4.37 15.14
C LEU A 120 13.87 -3.08 14.82
N SER A 121 15.17 -3.18 14.52
CA SER A 121 16.04 -2.09 14.11
C SER A 121 16.55 -2.34 12.70
N VAL A 122 16.45 -1.35 11.82
CA VAL A 122 17.02 -1.38 10.47
C VAL A 122 17.98 -0.21 10.33
N LYS A 123 19.28 -0.48 10.18
CA LYS A 123 20.35 0.55 10.15
C LYS A 123 20.32 1.51 11.36
N GLY A 124 19.98 0.98 12.54
CA GLY A 124 19.84 1.77 13.77
C GLY A 124 18.56 2.61 13.85
N GLN A 125 17.62 2.42 12.91
CA GLN A 125 16.28 3.00 12.97
C GLN A 125 15.29 1.96 13.49
N GLU A 126 14.63 2.28 14.58
CA GLU A 126 13.57 1.48 15.18
C GLU A 126 12.33 1.43 14.27
N VAL A 127 11.79 0.24 14.01
CA VAL A 127 10.62 0.04 13.15
C VAL A 127 9.36 -0.12 13.99
N ALA A 128 8.42 0.81 13.84
CA ALA A 128 7.13 0.77 14.53
C ALA A 128 6.08 -0.08 13.78
N VAL A 129 6.08 0.00 12.45
CA VAL A 129 5.07 -0.65 11.61
C VAL A 129 5.75 -1.33 10.43
N ILE A 130 5.36 -2.58 10.15
CA ILE A 130 5.78 -3.35 8.98
C ILE A 130 4.59 -3.48 8.04
N TYR A 131 4.70 -2.90 6.84
CA TYR A 131 3.67 -2.97 5.81
C TYR A 131 4.10 -3.90 4.68
N PHE A 132 3.45 -5.05 4.58
CA PHE A 132 3.79 -6.07 3.58
C PHE A 132 3.19 -5.76 2.21
N ARG A 133 4.07 -5.63 1.22
CA ARG A 133 3.81 -5.67 -0.23
C ARG A 133 4.55 -6.82 -0.92
N ALA A 134 4.97 -7.82 -0.15
CA ALA A 134 5.57 -9.07 -0.57
C ALA A 134 5.32 -10.14 0.50
N GLY A 135 5.88 -11.33 0.33
CA GLY A 135 5.80 -12.44 1.29
C GLY A 135 4.49 -13.23 1.22
N TYR A 136 3.68 -12.98 0.18
CA TYR A 136 2.38 -13.64 -0.02
C TYR A 136 2.43 -14.76 -1.06
N THR A 137 3.58 -15.00 -1.69
CA THR A 137 3.78 -16.08 -2.65
C THR A 137 5.05 -16.87 -2.34
N PRO A 138 5.11 -18.20 -2.61
CA PRO A 138 6.31 -19.00 -2.37
C PRO A 138 7.57 -18.48 -3.09
N VAL A 139 7.42 -17.78 -4.22
CA VAL A 139 8.58 -17.21 -4.94
C VAL A 139 9.25 -16.06 -4.19
N ASP A 140 8.60 -15.48 -3.17
CA ASP A 140 9.24 -14.51 -2.27
C ASP A 140 10.20 -15.19 -1.28
N TYR A 141 10.25 -16.53 -1.26
CA TYR A 141 11.04 -17.35 -0.34
C TYR A 141 11.92 -18.41 -1.07
N PRO A 142 12.85 -18.03 -1.97
CA PRO A 142 13.65 -18.98 -2.75
C PRO A 142 14.63 -19.87 -1.94
N SER A 143 14.97 -19.49 -0.71
CA SER A 143 15.82 -20.25 0.23
C SER A 143 15.38 -20.03 1.69
N GLU A 144 15.87 -20.89 2.60
CA GLU A 144 15.64 -20.75 4.06
C GLU A 144 16.21 -19.44 4.64
N SER A 145 17.16 -18.80 3.94
CA SER A 145 17.64 -17.44 4.23
C SER A 145 16.66 -16.38 3.70
N VAL A 146 15.57 -16.15 4.43
CA VAL A 146 14.61 -15.07 4.12
C VAL A 146 15.27 -13.67 4.17
N SER A 147 16.39 -13.55 4.89
CA SER A 147 17.14 -12.30 5.07
C SER A 147 17.69 -11.68 3.78
N GLU A 148 17.92 -12.48 2.73
CA GLU A 148 18.51 -12.01 1.46
C GLU A 148 17.46 -11.56 0.43
N GLN A 149 16.16 -11.71 0.71
CA GLN A 149 15.13 -11.84 -0.33
C GLN A 149 14.14 -10.68 -0.41
N PHE A 150 13.95 -9.93 0.67
CA PHE A 150 13.19 -8.68 0.64
C PHE A 150 14.13 -7.54 0.25
N VAL A 151 14.34 -7.35 -1.05
CA VAL A 151 14.93 -6.12 -1.58
C VAL A 151 13.84 -5.06 -1.47
N PHE A 152 14.04 -4.06 -0.62
CA PHE A 152 13.07 -3.00 -0.55
C PHE A 152 13.34 -1.98 -1.68
N ALA A 153 12.29 -1.39 -2.28
CA ALA A 153 12.48 -0.56 -3.47
C ALA A 153 13.06 0.82 -3.09
N ALA A 154 14.34 1.03 -3.44
CA ALA A 154 15.01 2.32 -3.55
C ALA A 154 15.01 2.78 -5.01
N HIS A 155 14.23 3.81 -5.32
CA HIS A 155 14.57 4.70 -6.43
C HIS A 155 14.46 6.14 -5.92
N SER A 156 15.62 6.80 -5.93
CA SER A 156 15.85 8.24 -5.75
C SER A 156 15.09 9.08 -6.77
#